data_AF-W6N5X2-F1
#
_entry.id   AF-W6N5X2-F1
#
_cell.length_a   1.000
_cell.length_b   1.000
_cell.length_c   1.000
_cell.angle_alpha   90.00
_cell.angle_beta   90.00
_cell.angle_gamma   90.00
#
_symmetry.space_group_name_H-M   'P 1'
#
loop_
_entity.id
_entity.type
_entity.pdbx_description
1 polymer ?
#
loop_
_entity_poly.entity_id
_entity_poly.type
_entity_poly.pdbx_seq_one_letter_code
_entity_poly.pdbx_strand_id
1 'polypeptide(L)' 'MRWSKEALNSKEFKTGLKKASEFDLTMAKVCLGIELKRGEKVKSKIAAVEKEIERRKKSE' A
#
# COMPACT_ATOMS: atom_id res chain seq x y z
N MET A 1 2.64 8.34 5.27
CA MET A 1 2.76 6.92 4.84
C MET A 1 3.34 5.93 5.85
N ARG A 2 3.57 6.26 7.13
CA ARG A 2 4.19 5.31 8.10
C ARG A 2 3.46 3.95 8.18
N TRP A 3 2.16 3.96 7.93
CA TRP A 3 1.28 2.78 7.88
C TRP A 3 1.69 1.69 6.87
N SER A 4 2.38 2.00 5.75
CA SER A 4 2.74 0.99 4.75
C SER A 4 3.82 0.02 5.23
N LYS A 5 4.60 0.45 6.23
CA LYS A 5 5.66 -0.36 6.86
C LYS A 5 5.11 -1.37 7.86
N GLU A 6 3.92 -1.09 8.40
CA GLU A 6 3.24 -1.97 9.35
C GLU A 6 2.91 -3.34 8.74
N ALA A 7 2.69 -4.35 9.58
CA ALA A 7 2.31 -5.68 9.10
C ALA A 7 1.04 -5.63 8.24
N LEU A 8 0.98 -6.43 7.17
CA LEU A 8 -0.15 -6.43 6.21
C LEU A 8 -1.53 -6.53 6.89
N ASN A 9 -1.62 -7.31 7.97
CA ASN A 9 -2.86 -7.56 8.69
C ASN A 9 -3.10 -6.63 9.88
N SER A 10 -2.19 -5.72 10.17
CA SER A 10 -2.34 -4.78 11.29
C SER A 10 -3.49 -3.81 11.05
N LYS A 11 -4.03 -3.30 12.16
CA LYS A 11 -5.10 -2.31 12.12
C LYS A 11 -4.62 -1.03 11.45
N GLU A 12 -3.36 -0.67 11.68
CA GLU A 12 -2.68 0.51 11.16
C GLU A 12 -2.54 0.42 9.64
N PHE A 13 -2.10 -0.73 9.11
CA PHE A 13 -1.98 -0.94 7.66
C PHE A 13 -3.34 -0.82 6.98
N LYS A 14 -4.36 -1.55 7.49
CA LYS A 14 -5.72 -1.54 6.92
C LYS A 14 -6.37 -0.15 7.00
N THR A 15 -6.18 0.56 8.10
CA THR A 15 -6.73 1.91 8.29
C THR A 15 -6.02 2.91 7.37
N GLY A 16 -4.70 2.84 7.29
CA GLY A 16 -3.89 3.66 6.40
C GLY A 16 -4.26 3.43 4.94
N LEU A 17 -4.37 2.19 4.50
CA LEU A 17 -4.77 1.83 3.14
C LEU A 17 -6.11 2.46 2.73
N LYS A 18 -7.12 2.41 3.61
CA LYS A 18 -8.46 2.97 3.31
C LYS A 18 -8.53 4.49 3.39
N LYS A 19 -7.75 5.12 4.28
CA LYS A 19 -7.83 6.58 4.53
C LYS A 19 -6.77 7.40 3.78
N ALA A 20 -5.72 6.76 3.27
CA ALA A 20 -4.66 7.42 2.52
C ALA A 20 -5.20 8.15 1.29
N SER A 21 -4.57 9.27 0.92
CA SER A 21 -4.80 9.94 -0.35
C SER A 21 -4.31 9.09 -1.54
N GLU A 22 -4.72 9.39 -2.77
CA GLU A 22 -4.19 8.70 -3.95
C GLU A 22 -2.68 8.89 -4.09
N PHE A 23 -2.18 10.09 -3.76
CA PHE A 23 -0.75 10.37 -3.71
C PHE A 23 -0.03 9.47 -2.69
N ASP A 24 -0.56 9.34 -1.48
CA ASP A 24 0.01 8.46 -0.45
C ASP A 24 -0.02 6.98 -0.87
N LEU A 25 -1.07 6.52 -1.55
CA LEU A 25 -1.14 5.15 -2.07
C LEU A 25 -0.08 4.91 -3.16
N THR A 26 0.08 5.87 -4.06
CA THR A 26 1.09 5.82 -5.13
C THR A 26 2.50 5.77 -4.54
N MET A 27 2.79 6.64 -3.58
CA MET A 27 4.09 6.68 -2.92
C MET A 27 4.34 5.45 -2.03
N ALA A 28 3.30 4.88 -1.41
CA ALA A 28 3.40 3.62 -0.68
C ALA A 28 3.78 2.48 -1.63
N LYS A 29 3.17 2.42 -2.83
CA LYS A 29 3.52 1.45 -3.87
C LYS A 29 4.99 1.60 -4.30
N VAL A 30 5.47 2.82 -4.52
CA VAL A 30 6.88 3.08 -4.88
C VAL A 30 7.83 2.60 -3.77
N CYS A 31 7.57 2.96 -2.51
CA CYS A 31 8.40 2.54 -1.37
C CYS A 31 8.46 1.02 -1.24
N LEU A 32 7.31 0.35 -1.30
CA LEU A 32 7.23 -1.10 -1.25
C LEU A 32 7.93 -1.76 -2.46
N GLY A 33 7.88 -1.13 -3.64
CA GLY A 33 8.62 -1.59 -4.81
C GLY A 33 10.14 -1.54 -4.63
N ILE A 34 10.65 -0.52 -3.92
CA ILE A 34 12.08 -0.44 -3.55
C ILE A 34 12.43 -1.55 -2.55
N GLU A 35 11.59 -1.78 -1.54
CA GLU A 35 11.78 -2.87 -0.56
C GLU A 35 11.78 -4.24 -1.25
N LEU A 36 10.87 -4.47 -2.20
CA LEU A 36 10.83 -5.70 -2.99
C LEU A 36 12.13 -5.91 -3.77
N LYS A 37 12.69 -4.85 -4.39
CA LYS A 37 13.99 -4.92 -5.09
C LYS A 37 15.16 -5.21 -4.15
N ARG A 38 15.03 -4.87 -2.87
CA ARG A 38 16.01 -5.21 -1.82
C ARG A 38 15.87 -6.64 -1.29
N GLY A 39 14.89 -7.41 -1.78
CA GLY A 39 14.64 -8.80 -1.38
C GLY A 39 13.61 -8.96 -0.26
N GLU A 40 12.96 -7.88 0.17
CA GLU A 40 11.94 -7.95 1.22
C GLU A 40 10.65 -8.63 0.75
N LYS A 41 10.00 -9.37 1.64
CA LYS A 41 8.75 -10.10 1.36
C LYS A 41 7.52 -9.19 1.41
N VAL A 42 7.49 -8.15 0.58
CA VAL A 42 6.44 -7.11 0.57
C VAL A 42 5.45 -7.21 -0.59
N LYS A 43 5.55 -8.26 -1.42
CA LYS A 43 4.69 -8.47 -2.61
C LYS A 43 3.19 -8.40 -2.27
N SER A 44 2.77 -8.99 -1.15
CA SER A 44 1.37 -8.96 -0.72
C SER A 44 0.89 -7.56 -0.30
N LYS A 45 1.79 -6.73 0.26
CA LYS A 45 1.48 -5.33 0.58
C LYS A 45 1.30 -4.50 -0.69
N ILE A 46 2.16 -4.71 -1.70
CA ILE A 46 2.04 -4.05 -3.00
C ILE A 46 0.69 -4.40 -3.63
N ALA A 47 0.32 -5.67 -3.68
CA ALA A 47 -0.95 -6.11 -4.24
C ALA A 47 -2.16 -5.49 -3.51
N ALA A 48 -2.09 -5.35 -2.19
CA ALA A 48 -3.15 -4.68 -1.42
C ALA A 48 -3.29 -3.20 -1.77
N VAL A 49 -2.17 -2.49 -1.93
CA VAL A 49 -2.15 -1.08 -2.37
C VAL A 49 -2.68 -0.93 -3.79
N GLU A 50 -2.24 -1.78 -4.72
CA GLU A 50 -2.72 -1.78 -6.11
C GLU A 50 -4.22 -2.02 -6.20
N LYS A 51 -4.73 -3.01 -5.46
CA LYS A 51 -6.16 -3.31 -5.41
C LYS A 51 -6.98 -2.13 -4.89
N GLU A 52 -6.47 -1.41 -3.89
CA GLU A 52 -7.15 -0.24 -3.36
C GLU A 52 -7.15 0.94 -4.35
N ILE A 53 -6.04 1.17 -5.06
CA ILE A 53 -5.98 2.17 -6.14
C ILE A 53 -6.99 1.83 -7.23
N GLU A 54 -7.02 0.57 -7.68
CA GLU A 54 -7.96 0.13 -8.73
C GLU A 54 -9.42 0.25 -8.28
N ARG A 55 -9.73 -0.09 -7.03
CA ARG A 55 -11.06 0.08 -6.44
C ARG A 55 -11.54 1.53 -6.51
N ARG A 56 -10.65 2.48 -6.23
CA ARG A 56 -10.97 3.92 -6.27
C ARG A 56 -11.20 4.42 -7.69
N LYS A 57 -10.36 3.99 -8.64
CA LYS A 57 -10.53 4.31 -10.07
C LYS A 57 -11.84 3.81 -10.68
N LYS A 58 -12.39 2.69 -10.18
CA LYS A 58 -13.70 2.18 -10.62
C LYS A 58 -14.90 2.86 -9.95
N SER A 59 -14.66 3.66 -8.93
CA SER A 59 -15.71 4.37 -8.18
C SER A 59 -15.89 5.83 -8.63
N GLU A 60 -15.04 6.30 -9.55
CA GLU A 60 -15.21 7.53 -10.33
C GLU A 60 -15.85 7.21 -11.68
#